data_AF-A0A7J0ARV8-F1
#
_entry.id   AF-A0A7J0ARV8-F1
#
_cell.length_a   1.000
_cell.length_b   1.000
_cell.length_c   1.000
_cell.angle_alpha   90.00
_cell.angle_beta   90.00
_cell.angle_gamma   90.00
#
_symmetry.space_group_name_H-M   'P 1'
#
loop_
_entity.id
_entity.type
_entity.pdbx_description
1 polymer ?
#
loop_
_entity_poly.entity_id
_entity_poly.type
_entity_poly.pdbx_seq_one_letter_code
_entity_poly.pdbx_strand_id
1 'polypeptide(L)'
;MRKRKWLDKSTGASLVNDRFHVQRLIPEAVDQLKIRHRWEVLDAENKAIREHRRRRKNAVSKEERELIGQWEPKRMKNGETMPQIMARSRHIILKHKSKWNVQQKIRTGILFRMFPDLEKA
;
A
#
# COMPACT_ATOMS: atom_id res chain seq x y z
N MET A 1 -55.03 38.06 -26.78
CA MET A 1 -53.89 37.11 -26.88
C MET A 1 -52.62 37.78 -26.33
N ARG A 2 -52.13 37.38 -25.14
CA ARG A 2 -50.85 37.87 -24.58
C ARG A 2 -49.81 36.74 -24.65
N LYS A 3 -48.79 36.91 -25.50
CA LYS A 3 -47.71 35.93 -25.67
C LYS A 3 -46.83 35.91 -24.41
N ARG A 4 -46.79 34.76 -23.74
CA ARG A 4 -45.79 34.42 -22.71
C ARG A 4 -44.41 34.39 -23.38
N LYS A 5 -43.50 35.27 -22.97
CA LYS A 5 -42.09 35.22 -23.34
C LYS A 5 -41.31 34.77 -22.10
N TRP A 6 -41.24 33.46 -21.90
CA TRP A 6 -40.23 32.91 -21.00
C TRP A 6 -38.90 32.96 -21.76
N LEU A 7 -38.01 33.86 -21.37
CA LEU A 7 -36.62 33.76 -21.77
C LEU A 7 -36.04 32.53 -21.08
N ASP A 8 -35.88 31.45 -21.83
CA ASP A 8 -34.87 30.45 -21.51
C ASP A 8 -33.49 31.14 -21.62
N LYS A 9 -32.86 31.32 -20.46
CA LYS A 9 -31.43 31.60 -20.35
C LYS A 9 -30.87 30.75 -19.21
N SER A 10 -30.55 29.50 -19.51
CA SER A 10 -29.56 28.76 -18.72
C SER A 10 -28.54 28.04 -19.61
N THR A 11 -28.10 28.66 -20.70
CA THR A 11 -26.97 28.15 -21.48
C THR A 11 -25.65 28.66 -20.91
N GLY A 12 -25.10 27.93 -19.95
CA GLY A 12 -23.74 28.22 -19.47
C GLY A 12 -23.31 27.55 -18.17
N ALA A 13 -23.71 26.31 -17.90
CA ALA A 13 -23.05 25.56 -16.83
C ALA A 13 -21.68 25.06 -17.34
N SER A 14 -20.60 25.77 -17.00
CA SER A 14 -19.25 25.23 -17.22
C SER A 14 -18.97 24.16 -16.16
N LEU A 15 -18.63 22.95 -16.60
CA LEU A 15 -18.20 21.87 -15.70
C LEU A 15 -16.82 22.25 -15.12
N VAL A 16 -16.81 22.91 -13.96
CA VAL A 16 -15.57 23.23 -13.25
C VAL A 16 -15.23 22.04 -12.37
N ASN A 17 -14.11 21.37 -12.66
CA ASN A 17 -13.58 20.36 -11.76
C ASN A 17 -12.94 21.08 -10.56
N ASP A 18 -13.44 20.82 -9.36
CA ASP A 18 -12.94 21.46 -8.14
C ASP A 18 -11.49 21.01 -7.88
N ARG A 19 -10.57 21.98 -7.90
CA ARG A 19 -9.13 21.75 -7.65
C ARG A 19 -8.90 21.02 -6.34
N PHE A 20 -9.69 21.29 -5.30
CA PHE A 20 -9.56 20.61 -4.01
C PHE A 20 -10.01 19.15 -4.10
N HIS A 21 -11.07 18.88 -4.85
CA HIS A 21 -11.55 17.52 -5.10
C HIS A 21 -10.50 16.69 -5.85
N VAL A 22 -9.95 17.22 -6.94
CA VAL A 22 -8.90 16.54 -7.74
C VAL A 22 -7.64 16.30 -6.91
N GLN A 23 -7.22 17.27 -6.09
CA GLN A 23 -6.07 17.11 -5.20
C GLN A 23 -6.28 16.04 -4.11
N ARG A 24 -7.52 15.81 -3.68
CA ARG A 24 -7.86 14.77 -2.71
C ARG A 24 -7.89 13.36 -3.31
N LEU A 25 -8.29 13.24 -4.59
CA LEU A 25 -8.42 11.95 -5.27
C LEU A 25 -7.08 11.20 -5.40
N ILE A 26 -5.98 11.91 -5.64
CA ILE A 26 -4.67 11.27 -5.86
C ILE A 26 -4.18 10.56 -4.58
N PRO A 27 -4.07 11.22 -3.41
CA PRO A 27 -3.71 10.54 -2.17
C PRO A 27 -4.64 9.39 -1.79
N GLU A 28 -5.96 9.53 -2.03
CA GLU A 28 -6.94 8.48 -1.76
C GLU A 28 -6.69 7.23 -2.62
N ALA A 29 -6.45 7.41 -3.92
CA ALA A 29 -6.14 6.31 -4.83
C ALA A 29 -4.85 5.58 -4.45
N VAL A 30 -3.78 6.32 -4.12
CA VAL A 30 -2.50 5.76 -3.65
C VAL A 30 -2.69 5.00 -2.33
N ASP A 31 -3.50 5.53 -1.41
CA ASP A 31 -3.81 4.86 -0.13
C ASP A 31 -4.57 3.55 -0.35
N GLN A 32 -5.58 3.52 -1.22
CA GLN A 32 -6.32 2.30 -1.57
C GLN A 32 -5.40 1.24 -2.18
N LEU A 33 -4.54 1.65 -3.14
CA LEU A 33 -3.58 0.74 -3.77
C LEU A 33 -2.62 0.13 -2.74
N LYS A 34 -2.10 0.96 -1.83
CA LYS A 34 -1.24 0.51 -0.73
C LYS A 34 -1.97 -0.42 0.24
N ILE A 35 -3.24 -0.14 0.56
CA ILE A 35 -4.03 -1.00 1.44
C ILE A 35 -4.17 -2.40 0.84
N ARG A 36 -4.49 -2.49 -0.45
CA ARG A 36 -4.56 -3.78 -1.17
C ARG A 36 -3.24 -4.55 -1.06
N HIS A 37 -2.12 -3.93 -1.45
CA HIS A 37 -0.79 -4.55 -1.35
C HIS A 37 -0.43 -4.96 0.08
N ARG A 38 -0.85 -4.17 1.08
CA ARG A 38 -0.60 -4.50 2.49
C ARG A 38 -1.34 -5.75 2.90
N TRP A 39 -2.58 -5.93 2.45
CA TRP A 39 -3.35 -7.15 2.69
C TRP A 39 -2.66 -8.37 2.08
N GLU A 40 -2.18 -8.27 0.83
CA GLU A 40 -1.45 -9.36 0.17
C GLU A 40 -0.18 -9.75 0.93
N VAL A 41 0.60 -8.77 1.37
CA VAL A 41 1.81 -8.99 2.19
C VAL A 41 1.48 -9.69 3.50
N LEU A 42 0.44 -9.24 4.21
CA LEU A 42 0.03 -9.81 5.48
C LEU A 42 -0.54 -11.22 5.31
N ASP A 43 -1.32 -11.47 4.26
CA ASP A 43 -1.86 -12.80 4.00
C ASP A 43 -0.74 -13.81 3.67
N ALA A 44 0.22 -13.41 2.84
CA ALA A 44 1.39 -14.23 2.54
C ALA A 44 2.22 -14.54 3.80
N GLU A 45 2.46 -13.55 4.66
CA GLU A 45 3.17 -13.75 5.93
C GLU A 45 2.38 -14.67 6.88
N ASN A 46 1.07 -14.45 7.01
CA ASN A 46 0.19 -15.29 7.83
C ASN A 46 0.14 -16.73 7.32
N LYS A 47 0.15 -16.94 6.00
CA LYS A 47 0.23 -18.27 5.39
C LYS A 47 1.55 -18.96 5.78
N ALA A 48 2.69 -18.27 5.63
CA ALA A 48 3.99 -18.82 6.02
C ALA A 48 4.07 -19.16 7.52
N ILE A 49 3.52 -18.31 8.40
CA ILE A 49 3.43 -18.57 9.84
C ILE A 49 2.59 -19.83 10.11
N ARG A 50 1.42 -19.95 9.47
CA ARG A 50 0.53 -21.11 9.64
C ARG A 50 1.20 -22.40 9.17
N GLU A 51 1.85 -22.39 8.01
CA GLU A 51 2.58 -23.53 7.46
C GLU A 51 3.73 -23.94 8.38
N HIS A 52 4.51 -22.97 8.87
CA HIS A 52 5.59 -23.23 9.83
C HIS A 52 5.05 -23.88 11.12
N ARG A 53 3.98 -23.31 11.70
CA ARG A 53 3.35 -23.85 12.91
C ARG A 53 2.79 -25.24 12.68
N ARG A 54 2.18 -25.50 11.52
CA ARG A 54 1.67 -26.82 11.15
C ARG A 54 2.79 -27.85 11.04
N ARG A 55 3.88 -27.52 10.34
CA ARG A 55 5.08 -28.37 10.24
C ARG A 55 5.61 -28.71 11.63
N ARG A 56 5.75 -27.71 12.50
CA ARG A 56 6.22 -27.90 13.88
C ARG A 56 5.28 -28.73 14.75
N LYS A 57 3.96 -28.58 14.58
CA LYS A 57 2.95 -29.38 15.29
C LYS A 57 2.94 -30.84 14.82
N ASN A 58 3.22 -31.07 13.55
CA ASN A 58 3.22 -32.41 12.94
C ASN A 58 4.52 -33.18 13.15
N ALA A 59 5.55 -32.55 13.72
CA ALA A 59 6.81 -33.22 14.04
C ALA A 59 6.56 -34.39 15.01
N VAL A 60 7.11 -35.55 14.69
CA VAL A 60 6.88 -36.81 15.43
C VAL A 60 7.78 -36.87 16.67
N SER A 61 8.99 -36.33 16.57
CA SER A 61 10.00 -36.36 17.62
C SER A 61 10.37 -34.96 18.11
N LYS A 62 11.01 -34.89 19.28
CA LYS A 62 11.53 -33.64 19.83
C LYS A 62 12.68 -33.11 18.96
N GLU A 63 13.50 -34.00 18.44
CA GLU A 63 14.65 -33.71 17.58
C GLU A 63 14.20 -33.09 16.25
N GLU A 64 13.18 -33.66 15.61
CA GLU A 64 12.58 -33.08 14.39
C GLU A 64 12.00 -31.69 14.65
N ARG A 65 11.33 -31.51 15.81
CA ARG A 65 10.78 -30.22 16.23
C ARG A 65 11.85 -29.17 16.48
N GLU A 66 13.02 -29.56 16.98
CA GLU A 66 14.17 -28.68 17.20
C GLU A 66 14.83 -28.30 15.87
N LEU A 67 15.02 -29.25 14.95
CA LEU A 67 15.50 -29.00 13.59
C LEU A 67 14.60 -28.04 12.80
N ILE A 68 13.28 -28.10 13.02
CA ILE A 68 12.31 -27.17 12.44
C ILE A 68 12.52 -25.74 12.94
N GLY A 69 12.92 -25.58 14.20
CA GLY A 69 13.26 -24.30 14.83
C GLY A 69 12.07 -23.40 15.15
N GLN A 70 12.40 -22.14 15.46
CA GLN A 70 11.43 -21.06 15.64
C GLN A 70 11.15 -20.37 14.30
N TRP A 71 9.96 -19.81 14.16
CA TRP A 71 9.63 -19.03 12.98
C TRP A 71 10.39 -17.70 13.00
N GLU A 72 10.98 -17.34 11.87
CA GLU A 72 11.61 -16.04 11.65
C GLU A 72 11.03 -15.37 10.40
N PRO A 73 10.69 -14.08 10.46
CA PRO A 73 10.20 -13.36 9.28
C PRO A 73 11.32 -13.10 8.29
N LYS A 74 10.99 -13.13 7.00
CA LYS A 74 11.90 -12.70 5.94
C LYS A 74 12.21 -11.20 6.09
N ARG A 75 13.51 -10.89 6.26
CA ARG A 75 14.02 -9.51 6.33
C ARG A 75 14.62 -9.09 5.00
N MET A 76 14.43 -7.82 4.67
CA MET A 76 15.01 -7.19 3.48
C MET A 76 16.42 -6.68 3.77
N LYS A 77 17.11 -6.16 2.75
CA LYS A 77 18.50 -5.67 2.87
C LYS A 77 18.70 -4.61 3.96
N ASN A 78 17.65 -3.90 4.35
CA ASN A 78 17.67 -2.90 5.41
C ASN A 78 17.26 -3.45 6.79
N GLY A 79 17.11 -4.77 6.95
CA GLY A 79 16.73 -5.44 8.19
C GLY A 79 15.23 -5.43 8.52
N GLU A 80 14.43 -4.69 7.76
CA GLU A 80 12.98 -4.63 7.96
C GLU A 80 12.25 -5.77 7.26
N THR A 81 11.11 -6.18 7.81
CA THR A 81 10.17 -7.06 7.12
C THR A 81 9.35 -6.26 6.09
N MET A 82 8.78 -6.92 5.09
CA MET A 82 7.91 -6.23 4.13
C MET A 82 6.69 -5.54 4.79
N PRO A 83 6.00 -6.15 5.79
CA PRO A 83 4.95 -5.44 6.54
C PRO A 83 5.43 -4.14 7.21
N GLN A 84 6.64 -4.14 7.77
CA GLN A 84 7.24 -2.95 8.37
C GLN A 84 7.54 -1.88 7.32
N ILE A 85 8.08 -2.28 6.16
CA ILE A 85 8.33 -1.37 5.02
C ILE A 85 7.02 -0.72 4.57
N MET A 86 5.94 -1.51 4.41
CA MET A 86 4.62 -1.01 4.03
C MET A 86 4.09 0.02 5.05
N ALA A 87 4.15 -0.30 6.34
CA ALA A 87 3.67 0.58 7.40
C ALA A 87 4.44 1.90 7.45
N ARG A 88 5.78 1.83 7.42
CA ARG A 88 6.65 3.02 7.52
C ARG A 88 6.71 3.85 6.25
N SER A 89 6.30 3.30 5.11
CA SER A 89 6.26 4.04 3.84
C SER A 89 4.96 4.81 3.61
N ARG A 90 3.95 4.65 4.48
CA ARG A 90 2.62 5.26 4.33
C ARG A 90 2.66 6.74 3.92
N HIS A 91 3.44 7.54 4.64
CA HIS A 91 3.55 8.98 4.41
C HIS A 91 4.75 9.38 3.54
N ILE A 92 5.68 8.44 3.29
CA ILE A 92 6.88 8.71 2.49
C ILE A 92 6.50 8.86 1.03
N ILE A 93 5.60 8.00 0.52
CA ILE A 93 5.18 7.96 -0.89
C ILE A 93 4.50 9.26 -1.31
N LEU A 94 3.75 9.90 -0.40
CA LEU A 94 3.06 11.17 -0.65
C LEU A 94 4.01 12.39 -0.59
N LYS A 95 5.27 12.20 -0.18
CA LYS A 95 6.25 13.28 -0.04
C LYS A 95 7.15 13.33 -1.27
N HIS A 96 7.49 14.54 -1.72
CA HIS A 96 8.43 14.73 -2.82
C HIS A 96 9.79 14.04 -2.54
N LYS A 97 10.33 13.31 -3.54
CA LYS A 97 11.56 12.50 -3.44
C LYS A 97 12.78 13.27 -2.92
N SER A 98 12.90 14.56 -3.24
CA SER A 98 14.00 15.41 -2.75
C SER A 98 14.03 15.58 -1.23
N LYS A 99 12.91 15.32 -0.55
CA LYS A 99 12.78 15.45 0.90
C LYS A 99 12.98 14.12 1.63
N TRP A 100 13.37 13.06 0.94
CA TRP A 100 13.63 11.76 1.54
C TRP A 100 15.04 11.68 2.10
N ASN A 101 15.17 11.24 3.35
CA ASN A 101 16.47 10.89 3.91
C ASN A 101 16.98 9.54 3.35
N VAL A 102 18.22 9.18 3.66
CA VAL A 102 18.88 7.97 3.13
C VAL A 102 18.07 6.70 3.46
N GLN A 103 17.58 6.55 4.69
CA GLN A 103 16.78 5.38 5.08
C GLN A 103 15.43 5.32 4.33
N GLN A 104 14.79 6.47 4.11
CA GLN A 104 13.55 6.56 3.35
C GLN A 104 13.77 6.17 1.89
N LYS A 105 14.89 6.59 1.28
CA LYS A 105 15.27 6.17 -0.08
C LYS A 105 15.52 4.67 -0.18
N ILE A 106 16.23 4.07 0.77
CA ILE A 106 16.44 2.61 0.81
C ILE A 106 15.11 1.88 0.94
N ARG A 107 14.27 2.30 1.89
CA ARG A 107 12.96 1.69 2.16
C ARG A 107 12.03 1.76 0.95
N THR A 108 11.90 2.93 0.34
CA THR A 108 11.08 3.13 -0.87
C THR A 108 11.64 2.39 -2.08
N GLY A 109 12.97 2.30 -2.22
CA GLY A 109 13.59 1.48 -3.27
C GLY A 109 13.26 -0.01 -3.13
N ILE A 110 13.16 -0.54 -1.91
CA ILE A 110 12.69 -1.92 -1.67
C ILE A 110 11.19 -2.03 -1.98
N LEU A 111 10.40 -1.06 -1.53
CA LEU A 111 8.96 -1.02 -1.76
C LEU A 111 8.62 -1.03 -3.25
N PHE A 112 9.19 -0.11 -4.03
CA PHE A 112 8.89 0.03 -5.46
C PHE A 112 9.43 -1.11 -6.31
N ARG A 113 10.48 -1.80 -5.86
CA ARG A 113 10.90 -3.04 -6.52
C ARG A 113 9.85 -4.15 -6.40
N MET A 114 9.17 -4.22 -5.25
CA MET A 114 8.14 -5.22 -4.99
C MET A 114 6.78 -4.81 -5.55
N PHE A 115 6.47 -3.52 -5.53
CA PHE A 115 5.21 -2.93 -5.98
C PHE A 115 5.50 -1.72 -6.88
N PRO A 116 5.88 -1.94 -8.16
CA PRO A 116 6.26 -0.85 -9.07
C PRO A 116 5.11 0.11 -9.41
N ASP A 117 3.87 -0.34 -9.26
CA ASP A 117 2.68 0.46 -9.43
C ASP A 117 2.53 1.54 -8.34
N LEU A 118 3.07 1.32 -7.13
CA LEU A 118 3.15 2.36 -6.09
C LEU A 118 4.13 3.49 -6.41
N GLU A 119 5.06 3.30 -7.35
CA GLU A 119 5.93 4.38 -7.85
C GLU A 119 5.26 5.19 -8.96
N LYS A 120 4.35 4.55 -9.70
CA LYS A 120 3.66 5.13 -10.87
C LYS A 120 2.33 5.80 -10.51
N ALA A 121 1.79 5.50 -9.34
CA ALA A 121 0.56 6.08 -8.79
C ALA A 121 0.81 7.47 -8.19
#